data_AF-A0A956QRF7-F1
#
_entry.id   AF-A0A956QRF7-F1
#
_cell.length_a   1.000
_cell.length_b   1.000
_cell.length_c   1.000
_cell.angle_alpha   90.00
_cell.angle_beta   90.00
_cell.angle_gamma   90.00
#
_symmetry.space_group_name_H-M   'P 1'
#
loop_
_entity.id
_entity.type
_entity.pdbx_description
1 polymer ?
#
loop_
_entity_poly.entity_id
_entity_poly.type
_entity_poly.pdbx_seq_one_letter_code
_entity_poly.pdbx_strand_id
1 'polypeptide(L)'
;MSIRRSSFAHLVSSLALAAAVSGMVSQPVQAKKYILDSPLTVEQQKSLDKAARYAKSGKSDRARPIFQDVLATCNDLPKCLALAGYTEQYGHPLLDVRRAAMQKAFSLSRTHDDYIQVALKARQFECYDVTRNAIQKLVGAANTPEELTDLARKAQEVSLNDVAHLAMEKEYQYIKTVPEALEFARQVSLLGMEDLLRQVVKELIDDENDVNQLLVLLRNIEPYKLKDLNRYLLKKTLDLPNVSRESLYEVWKAAKRNRQQDIMDVAVFRAKKSKLVDQMKEHQAHKKDRLEQWRQDQSQGQVYSGDSSSVGGF
;
A
#
# COMPACT_ATOMS: atom_id res chain seq x y z
N MET A 1 -2.46 19.67 49.64
CA MET A 1 -3.86 19.35 50.00
C MET A 1 -4.06 17.86 49.79
N SER A 2 -4.35 17.16 50.88
CA SER A 2 -4.39 15.69 50.99
C SER A 2 -5.79 15.29 51.47
N ILE A 3 -6.49 14.44 50.72
CA ILE A 3 -7.73 13.77 51.15
C ILE A 3 -7.70 12.36 50.54
N ARG A 4 -7.13 11.39 51.27
CA ARG A 4 -7.80 10.33 52.05
C ARG A 4 -8.68 9.37 51.22
N ARG A 5 -8.12 8.16 51.07
CA ARG A 5 -8.82 6.90 50.80
C ARG A 5 -9.64 6.51 52.04
N SER A 6 -10.86 6.04 51.86
CA SER A 6 -11.64 5.35 52.88
C SER A 6 -12.15 4.01 52.34
N SER A 7 -11.69 2.96 53.00
CA SER A 7 -12.11 1.57 52.88
C SER A 7 -13.61 1.39 53.17
N PHE A 8 -14.26 0.47 52.47
CA PHE A 8 -15.49 -0.16 52.94
C PHE A 8 -15.33 -1.67 52.81
N ALA A 9 -15.20 -2.33 53.95
CA ALA A 9 -15.30 -3.77 54.14
C ALA A 9 -16.32 -4.00 55.25
N HIS A 10 -17.43 -4.68 54.94
CA HIS A 10 -18.24 -5.50 55.84
C HIS A 10 -19.06 -6.44 54.93
N LEU A 11 -18.90 -7.77 54.94
CA LEU A 11 -19.14 -8.77 55.99
C LEU A 11 -20.65 -9.06 56.15
N VAL A 12 -21.13 -10.09 55.44
CA VAL A 12 -22.31 -10.89 55.84
C VAL A 12 -22.06 -12.35 55.48
N SER A 13 -21.80 -13.14 56.53
CA SER A 13 -21.94 -14.61 56.56
C SER A 13 -23.41 -15.00 56.71
N SER A 14 -23.81 -16.14 56.13
CA SER A 14 -24.78 -17.16 56.62
C SER A 14 -25.05 -18.13 55.45
N LEU A 15 -24.37 -19.27 55.35
CA LEU A 15 -24.67 -20.56 55.99
C LEU A 15 -26.12 -21.04 55.77
N ALA A 16 -26.30 -21.97 54.84
CA ALA A 16 -27.39 -22.94 54.85
C ALA A 16 -26.82 -24.30 54.43
N LEU A 17 -26.66 -25.16 55.44
CA LEU A 17 -26.32 -26.57 55.33
C LEU A 17 -27.66 -27.33 55.27
N ALA A 18 -27.91 -28.08 54.19
CA ALA A 18 -28.94 -29.11 54.17
C ALA A 18 -28.41 -30.33 53.40
N ALA A 19 -28.51 -31.47 54.06
CA ALA A 19 -27.84 -32.71 53.75
C ALA A 19 -28.47 -33.51 52.60
N ALA A 20 -27.59 -34.31 52.02
CA ALA A 20 -27.76 -35.39 51.05
C ALA A 20 -29.04 -36.25 51.18
N VAL A 21 -29.63 -36.60 50.02
CA VAL A 21 -30.06 -37.97 49.73
C VAL A 21 -29.78 -38.30 48.27
N SER A 22 -28.91 -39.30 48.10
CA SER A 22 -28.79 -40.28 47.02
C SER A 22 -29.79 -40.20 45.87
N GLY A 23 -29.26 -39.82 44.71
CA GLY A 23 -29.75 -40.26 43.42
C GLY A 23 -28.53 -40.50 42.54
N MET A 24 -28.03 -41.74 42.51
CA MET A 24 -27.17 -42.21 41.42
C MET A 24 -28.01 -42.23 40.15
N VAL A 25 -28.26 -41.05 39.59
CA VAL A 25 -28.72 -40.91 38.22
C VAL A 25 -27.49 -41.21 37.38
N SER A 26 -27.40 -42.45 36.93
CA SER A 26 -26.65 -42.83 35.75
C SER A 26 -26.99 -41.79 34.67
N GLN A 27 -26.14 -40.78 34.51
CA GLN A 27 -26.25 -39.92 33.36
C GLN A 27 -26.19 -40.85 32.15
N PRO A 28 -27.16 -40.79 31.22
CA PRO A 28 -27.05 -41.55 30.00
C PRO A 28 -25.70 -41.19 29.41
N VAL A 29 -24.88 -42.20 29.14
CA VAL A 29 -23.63 -42.07 28.40
C VAL A 29 -24.01 -41.34 27.12
N GLN A 30 -23.83 -40.01 27.10
CA GLN A 30 -24.05 -39.26 25.89
C GLN A 30 -23.06 -39.86 24.91
N ALA A 31 -23.60 -40.55 23.90
CA ALA A 31 -22.83 -41.06 22.79
C ALA A 31 -21.98 -39.88 22.33
N LYS A 32 -20.65 -40.02 22.46
CA LYS A 32 -19.71 -38.96 22.11
C LYS A 32 -20.10 -38.46 20.73
N LYS A 33 -20.57 -37.22 20.64
CA LYS A 33 -20.80 -36.55 19.36
C LYS A 33 -19.41 -36.32 18.76
N TYR A 34 -18.93 -37.31 18.01
CA TYR A 34 -17.83 -37.10 17.08
C TYR A 34 -18.23 -35.96 16.16
N ILE A 35 -17.29 -35.06 15.90
CA ILE A 35 -17.54 -33.93 15.01
C ILE A 35 -17.63 -34.54 13.61
N LEU A 36 -18.85 -34.64 13.09
CA LEU A 36 -19.14 -35.33 11.82
C LEU A 36 -18.37 -34.71 10.65
N ASP A 37 -18.09 -33.41 10.74
CA ASP A 37 -17.40 -32.63 9.71
C ASP A 37 -15.89 -32.44 9.99
N SER A 38 -15.32 -33.17 10.96
CA SER A 38 -13.88 -33.06 11.24
C SER A 38 -13.06 -33.84 10.21
N PRO A 39 -11.96 -33.27 9.69
CA PRO A 39 -11.06 -33.98 8.77
C PRO A 39 -10.24 -35.08 9.47
N LEU A 40 -10.35 -35.20 10.80
CA LEU A 40 -9.64 -36.18 11.62
C LEU A 40 -10.41 -37.50 11.66
N THR A 41 -9.69 -38.62 11.58
CA THR A 41 -10.30 -39.95 11.71
C THR A 41 -10.91 -40.16 13.10
N VAL A 42 -11.86 -41.09 13.22
CA VAL A 42 -12.50 -41.40 14.51
C VAL A 42 -11.47 -41.81 15.57
N GLU A 43 -10.42 -42.53 15.17
CA GLU A 43 -9.33 -42.92 16.07
C GLU A 43 -8.50 -41.72 16.54
N GLN A 44 -8.17 -40.80 15.63
CA GLN A 44 -7.50 -39.54 15.98
C GLN A 44 -8.37 -38.73 16.95
N GLN A 45 -9.67 -38.58 16.68
CA GLN A 45 -10.60 -37.88 17.57
C GLN A 45 -10.67 -38.53 18.97
N LYS A 46 -10.72 -39.87 19.06
CA LYS A 46 -10.69 -40.59 20.35
C LYS A 46 -9.40 -40.32 21.13
N SER A 47 -8.26 -40.29 20.45
CA SER A 47 -6.96 -39.99 21.07
C SER A 47 -6.91 -38.54 21.54
N LEU A 48 -7.43 -37.59 20.76
CA LEU A 48 -7.52 -36.18 21.15
C LEU A 48 -8.46 -35.94 22.32
N ASP A 49 -9.60 -36.64 22.39
CA ASP A 49 -10.48 -36.60 23.57
C ASP A 49 -9.76 -37.06 24.84
N LYS A 50 -8.93 -38.11 24.73
CA LYS A 50 -8.13 -38.62 25.84
C LYS A 50 -7.08 -37.60 26.26
N ALA A 51 -6.36 -37.01 25.29
CA ALA A 51 -5.38 -35.96 25.53
C ALA A 51 -6.03 -34.71 26.17
N ALA A 52 -7.21 -34.32 25.70
CA ALA A 52 -8.00 -33.23 26.25
C ALA A 52 -8.36 -33.42 27.72
N ARG A 53 -8.73 -34.63 28.14
CA ARG A 53 -8.99 -34.94 29.56
C ARG A 53 -7.75 -34.71 30.43
N TYR A 54 -6.58 -35.08 29.94
CA TYR A 54 -5.32 -34.80 30.65
C TYR A 54 -5.00 -33.30 30.67
N ALA A 55 -5.20 -32.60 29.55
CA ALA A 55 -5.00 -31.15 29.49
C ALA A 55 -5.93 -30.39 30.46
N LYS A 56 -7.23 -30.73 30.50
CA LYS A 56 -8.22 -30.13 31.42
C LYS A 56 -7.90 -30.37 32.89
N SER A 57 -7.24 -31.50 33.20
CA SER A 57 -6.83 -31.83 34.57
C SER A 57 -5.45 -31.27 34.95
N GLY A 58 -4.88 -30.37 34.14
CA GLY A 58 -3.57 -29.76 34.38
C GLY A 58 -2.39 -30.70 34.16
N LYS A 59 -2.60 -31.90 33.60
CA LYS A 59 -1.58 -32.91 33.33
C LYS A 59 -1.06 -32.80 31.90
N SER A 60 -0.55 -31.61 31.55
CA SER A 60 -0.04 -31.32 30.18
C SER A 60 1.04 -32.30 29.73
N ASP A 61 1.90 -32.75 30.65
CA ASP A 61 3.00 -33.67 30.32
C ASP A 61 2.52 -35.03 29.81
N ARG A 62 1.32 -35.46 30.25
CA ARG A 62 0.67 -36.68 29.74
C ARG A 62 -0.15 -36.43 28.48
N ALA A 63 -0.63 -35.20 28.28
CA ALA A 63 -1.42 -34.84 27.11
C ALA A 63 -0.53 -34.64 25.87
N ARG A 64 0.62 -33.96 26.04
CA ARG A 64 1.58 -33.61 24.98
C ARG A 64 1.99 -34.79 24.08
N PRO A 65 2.45 -35.95 24.59
CA PRO A 65 2.86 -37.06 23.73
C PRO A 65 1.69 -37.59 22.89
N ILE A 66 0.47 -37.65 23.44
CA ILE A 66 -0.71 -38.10 22.69
C ILE A 66 -1.03 -37.13 21.54
N PHE A 67 -0.92 -35.82 21.78
CA PHE A 67 -1.10 -34.84 20.70
C PHE A 67 0.00 -34.95 19.64
N GLN A 68 1.25 -35.21 20.04
CA GLN A 68 2.37 -35.39 19.11
C GLN A 68 2.21 -36.66 18.27
N ASP A 69 1.72 -37.75 18.85
CA ASP A 69 1.40 -38.99 18.13
C ASP A 69 0.32 -38.74 17.06
N VAL A 70 -0.74 -38.01 17.42
CA VAL A 70 -1.78 -37.62 16.45
C VAL A 70 -1.20 -36.71 15.37
N LEU A 71 -0.38 -35.72 15.74
CA LEU A 71 0.29 -34.84 14.78
C LEU A 71 1.14 -35.62 13.78
N ALA A 72 1.85 -36.65 14.21
CA ALA A 72 2.67 -37.49 13.32
C ALA A 72 1.82 -38.10 12.19
N THR A 73 0.58 -38.49 12.50
CA THR A 73 -0.37 -39.06 11.53
C THR A 73 -1.13 -38.04 10.68
N CYS A 74 -1.06 -36.74 10.98
CA CYS A 74 -1.66 -35.70 10.13
C CYS A 74 -0.86 -35.54 8.83
N ASN A 75 -1.43 -35.95 7.69
CA ASN A 75 -0.77 -35.98 6.39
C ASN A 75 -1.29 -34.93 5.38
N ASP A 76 -2.23 -34.09 5.80
CA ASP A 76 -2.79 -33.02 4.99
C ASP A 76 -2.95 -31.73 5.83
N LEU A 77 -3.15 -30.62 5.14
CA LEU A 77 -3.33 -29.30 5.75
C LEU A 77 -4.56 -29.26 6.68
N PRO A 78 -5.78 -29.70 6.27
CA PRO A 78 -6.96 -29.64 7.12
C PRO A 78 -6.81 -30.37 8.45
N LYS A 79 -6.17 -31.54 8.48
CA LYS A 79 -5.92 -32.27 9.74
C LYS A 79 -4.97 -31.52 10.67
N CYS A 80 -3.90 -30.91 10.12
CA CYS A 80 -2.97 -30.12 10.93
C CYS A 80 -3.67 -28.88 11.53
N LEU A 81 -4.49 -28.18 10.75
CA LEU A 81 -5.27 -27.03 11.22
C LEU A 81 -6.32 -27.43 12.26
N ALA A 82 -7.02 -28.55 12.05
CA ALA A 82 -8.00 -29.08 13.00
C ALA A 82 -7.34 -29.45 14.34
N LEU A 83 -6.16 -30.09 14.29
CA LEU A 83 -5.39 -30.40 15.49
C LEU A 83 -4.96 -29.12 16.23
N ALA A 84 -4.44 -28.12 15.51
CA ALA A 84 -4.05 -26.84 16.09
C ALA A 84 -5.25 -26.16 16.78
N GLY A 85 -6.41 -26.10 16.12
CA GLY A 85 -7.64 -25.57 16.72
C GLY A 85 -8.09 -26.35 17.97
N TYR A 86 -7.90 -27.67 17.99
CA TYR A 86 -8.21 -28.48 19.16
C TYR A 86 -7.36 -28.11 20.40
N THR A 87 -6.12 -27.66 20.17
CA THR A 87 -5.21 -27.20 21.23
C THR A 87 -5.44 -25.75 21.67
N GLU A 88 -6.21 -24.96 20.91
CA GLU A 88 -6.46 -23.53 21.16
C GLU A 88 -7.06 -23.30 22.57
N GLN A 89 -8.11 -24.05 22.89
CA GLN A 89 -8.90 -23.97 24.13
C GLN A 89 -8.12 -24.26 25.43
N TYR A 90 -6.91 -24.82 25.35
CA TYR A 90 -6.12 -25.21 26.52
C TYR A 90 -5.00 -24.22 26.86
N GLY A 91 -4.83 -23.15 26.08
CA GLY A 91 -3.87 -22.06 26.35
C GLY A 91 -2.40 -22.49 26.29
N HIS A 92 -1.56 -21.83 27.11
CA HIS A 92 -0.10 -21.95 27.11
C HIS A 92 0.44 -23.40 27.26
N PRO A 93 -0.13 -24.29 28.10
CA PRO A 93 0.39 -25.64 28.29
C PRO A 93 0.55 -26.49 27.01
N LEU A 94 -0.22 -26.19 25.96
CA LEU A 94 -0.17 -26.88 24.66
C LEU A 94 0.32 -25.98 23.52
N LEU A 95 0.89 -24.82 23.81
CA LEU A 95 1.41 -23.90 22.79
C LEU A 95 2.46 -24.57 21.90
N ASP A 96 3.36 -25.37 22.47
CA ASP A 96 4.42 -26.08 21.73
C ASP A 96 3.84 -27.06 20.70
N VAL A 97 2.77 -27.76 21.08
CA VAL A 97 2.04 -28.69 20.20
C VAL A 97 1.35 -27.91 19.09
N ARG A 98 0.70 -26.79 19.43
CA ARG A 98 0.03 -25.93 18.46
C ARG A 98 1.02 -25.39 17.44
N ARG A 99 2.16 -24.88 17.89
CA ARG A 99 3.25 -24.40 17.03
C ARG A 99 3.75 -25.52 16.13
N ALA A 100 4.00 -26.73 16.66
CA ALA A 100 4.43 -27.87 15.86
C ALA A 100 3.38 -28.27 14.79
N ALA A 101 2.10 -28.23 15.12
CA ALA A 101 1.02 -28.48 14.17
C ALA A 101 0.97 -27.42 13.06
N MET A 102 1.13 -26.14 13.41
CA MET A 102 1.19 -25.06 12.43
C MET A 102 2.46 -25.11 11.56
N GLN A 103 3.61 -25.48 12.13
CA GLN A 103 4.84 -25.68 11.38
C GLN A 103 4.71 -26.83 10.37
N LYS A 104 4.05 -27.93 10.77
CA LYS A 104 3.74 -29.05 9.87
C LYS A 104 2.75 -28.62 8.79
N ALA A 105 1.70 -27.88 9.15
CA ALA A 105 0.75 -27.32 8.20
C ALA A 105 1.47 -26.48 7.12
N PHE A 106 2.36 -25.58 7.53
CA PHE A 106 3.20 -24.79 6.62
C PHE A 106 4.05 -25.67 5.68
N SER A 107 4.66 -26.74 6.20
CA SER A 107 5.48 -27.65 5.38
C SER A 107 4.68 -28.45 4.35
N LEU A 108 3.38 -28.65 4.59
CA LEU A 108 2.47 -29.39 3.71
C LEU A 108 1.77 -28.47 2.70
N SER A 109 1.77 -27.16 2.91
CA SER A 109 1.19 -26.16 2.01
C SER A 109 1.88 -26.17 0.64
N ARG A 110 1.09 -26.12 -0.43
CA ARG A 110 1.58 -26.14 -1.82
C ARG A 110 1.06 -24.99 -2.65
N THR A 111 -0.13 -24.49 -2.34
CA THR A 111 -0.80 -23.41 -3.08
C THR A 111 -0.75 -22.10 -2.31
N HIS A 112 -0.99 -20.97 -3.00
CA HIS A 112 -1.12 -19.67 -2.31
C HIS A 112 -2.26 -19.68 -1.29
N ASP A 113 -3.40 -20.30 -1.63
CA ASP A 113 -4.54 -20.37 -0.73
C ASP A 113 -4.21 -21.19 0.54
N ASP A 114 -3.40 -22.26 0.42
CA ASP A 114 -2.90 -23.01 1.59
C ASP A 114 -2.07 -22.11 2.51
N TYR A 115 -1.12 -21.35 1.96
CA TYR A 115 -0.27 -20.49 2.76
C TYR A 115 -1.04 -19.32 3.38
N ILE A 116 -2.07 -18.78 2.70
CA ILE A 116 -2.97 -17.76 3.25
C ILE A 116 -3.73 -18.33 4.46
N GLN A 117 -4.30 -19.53 4.32
CA GLN A 117 -4.98 -20.19 5.43
C GLN A 117 -4.06 -20.46 6.62
N VAL A 118 -2.83 -20.92 6.36
CA VAL A 118 -1.81 -21.11 7.39
C VAL A 118 -1.45 -19.79 8.06
N ALA A 119 -1.24 -18.71 7.30
CA ALA A 119 -0.89 -17.39 7.85
C ALA A 119 -2.00 -16.84 8.76
N LEU A 120 -3.26 -16.93 8.31
CA LEU A 120 -4.43 -16.52 9.09
C LEU A 120 -4.55 -17.32 10.40
N LYS A 121 -4.48 -18.65 10.31
CA LYS A 121 -4.63 -19.51 11.48
C LYS A 121 -3.44 -19.39 12.43
N ALA A 122 -2.22 -19.27 11.91
CA ALA A 122 -1.04 -19.04 12.72
C ALA A 122 -1.13 -17.70 13.47
N ARG A 123 -1.66 -16.64 12.82
CA ARG A 123 -1.89 -15.34 13.46
C ARG A 123 -2.94 -15.44 14.56
N GLN A 124 -4.06 -16.10 14.28
CA GLN A 124 -5.12 -16.36 15.28
C GLN A 124 -4.55 -17.10 16.50
N PHE A 125 -3.61 -18.01 16.28
CA PHE A 125 -3.00 -18.84 17.31
C PHE A 125 -1.73 -18.25 17.93
N GLU A 126 -1.37 -17.01 17.61
CA GLU A 126 -0.17 -16.31 18.10
C GLU A 126 1.15 -17.04 17.76
N CYS A 127 1.15 -17.85 16.69
CA CYS A 127 2.32 -18.52 16.13
C CYS A 127 3.01 -17.62 15.10
N TYR A 128 3.48 -16.45 15.55
CA TYR A 128 3.98 -15.38 14.67
C TYR A 128 5.19 -15.77 13.81
N ASP A 129 6.01 -16.72 14.27
CA ASP A 129 7.09 -17.31 13.50
C ASP A 129 6.58 -18.04 12.26
N VAL A 130 5.52 -18.85 12.42
CA VAL A 130 4.87 -19.55 11.30
C VAL A 130 4.16 -18.56 10.38
N THR A 131 3.48 -17.56 10.94
CA THR A 131 2.85 -16.49 10.16
C THR A 131 3.89 -15.80 9.27
N ARG A 132 5.03 -15.40 9.83
CA ARG A 132 6.10 -14.76 9.06
C ARG A 132 6.63 -15.65 7.95
N ASN A 133 6.89 -16.93 8.22
CA ASN A 133 7.39 -17.87 7.21
C ASN A 133 6.38 -18.09 6.08
N ALA A 134 5.09 -18.21 6.40
CA ALA A 134 4.01 -18.35 5.41
C ALA A 134 3.93 -17.10 4.51
N ILE A 135 3.98 -15.91 5.09
CA ILE A 135 3.95 -14.63 4.35
C ILE A 135 5.18 -14.50 3.44
N GLN A 136 6.37 -14.79 3.96
CA GLN A 136 7.60 -14.73 3.15
C GLN A 136 7.55 -15.72 1.99
N LYS A 137 6.97 -16.91 2.19
CA LYS A 137 6.83 -17.90 1.12
C LYS A 137 5.80 -17.48 0.07
N LEU A 138 4.68 -16.88 0.49
CA LEU A 138 3.66 -16.31 -0.40
C LEU A 138 4.24 -15.24 -1.32
N VAL A 139 4.83 -14.20 -0.74
CA VAL A 139 5.38 -13.06 -1.51
C VAL A 139 6.62 -13.50 -2.31
N GLY A 140 7.40 -14.46 -1.80
CA GLY A 140 8.55 -15.03 -2.51
C GLY A 140 8.18 -15.90 -3.71
N ALA A 141 7.00 -16.53 -3.71
CA ALA A 141 6.56 -17.41 -4.80
C ALA A 141 5.97 -16.64 -5.99
N ALA A 142 5.30 -15.51 -5.75
CA ALA A 142 4.76 -14.64 -6.79
C ALA A 142 5.88 -13.83 -7.47
N ASN A 143 6.08 -13.99 -8.77
CA ASN A 143 7.20 -13.38 -9.51
C ASN A 143 6.79 -12.51 -10.70
N THR A 144 5.50 -12.45 -11.01
CA THR A 144 4.95 -11.55 -12.03
C THR A 144 4.13 -10.45 -11.37
N PRO A 145 4.00 -9.27 -12.00
CA PRO A 145 3.11 -8.21 -11.51
C PRO A 145 1.68 -8.70 -11.29
N GLU A 146 1.13 -9.44 -12.26
CA GLU A 146 -0.23 -9.99 -12.19
C GLU A 146 -0.42 -10.92 -10.97
N GLU A 147 0.53 -11.81 -10.71
CA GLU A 147 0.50 -12.69 -9.53
C GLU A 147 0.54 -11.90 -8.22
N LEU A 148 1.30 -10.80 -8.18
CA LEU A 148 1.43 -9.94 -7.00
C LEU A 148 0.16 -9.13 -6.75
N THR A 149 -0.45 -8.57 -7.80
CA THR A 149 -1.73 -7.87 -7.70
C THR A 149 -2.84 -8.82 -7.23
N ASP A 150 -2.90 -10.03 -7.79
CA ASP A 150 -3.88 -11.05 -7.39
C ASP A 150 -3.66 -11.51 -5.95
N LEU A 151 -2.40 -11.70 -5.53
CA LEU A 151 -2.04 -12.00 -4.15
C LEU A 151 -2.48 -10.87 -3.21
N ALA A 152 -2.27 -9.61 -3.58
CA ALA A 152 -2.66 -8.46 -2.78
C ALA A 152 -4.18 -8.38 -2.59
N ARG A 153 -4.96 -8.58 -3.66
CA ARG A 153 -6.43 -8.62 -3.59
C ARG A 153 -6.92 -9.74 -2.68
N LYS A 154 -6.43 -10.97 -2.89
CA LYS A 154 -6.78 -12.12 -2.04
C LYS A 154 -6.42 -11.89 -0.59
N ALA A 155 -5.24 -11.33 -0.31
CA ALA A 155 -4.80 -11.01 1.03
C ALA A 155 -5.72 -9.96 1.69
N GLN A 156 -6.17 -8.97 0.94
CA GLN A 156 -7.09 -7.95 1.44
C GLN A 156 -8.49 -8.50 1.73
N GLU A 157 -9.01 -9.43 0.90
CA GLU A 157 -10.27 -10.13 1.15
C GLU A 157 -10.28 -10.86 2.50
N VAL A 158 -9.13 -11.37 2.93
CA VAL A 158 -8.97 -12.05 4.22
C VAL A 158 -8.36 -11.18 5.33
N SER A 159 -8.27 -9.86 5.12
CA SER A 159 -7.72 -8.89 6.09
C SER A 159 -6.25 -9.12 6.48
N LEU A 160 -5.45 -9.69 5.58
CA LEU A 160 -3.98 -9.76 5.68
C LEU A 160 -3.33 -8.55 5.00
N ASN A 161 -3.63 -7.35 5.50
CA ASN A 161 -3.19 -6.09 4.87
C ASN A 161 -1.67 -5.97 4.73
N ASP A 162 -0.91 -6.51 5.69
CA ASP A 162 0.56 -6.55 5.63
C ASP A 162 1.08 -7.36 4.45
N VAL A 163 0.43 -8.48 4.12
CA VAL A 163 0.79 -9.28 2.93
C VAL A 163 0.44 -8.54 1.65
N ALA A 164 -0.72 -7.88 1.63
CA ALA A 164 -1.14 -7.07 0.49
C ALA A 164 -0.14 -5.93 0.22
N HIS A 165 0.27 -5.20 1.26
CA HIS A 165 1.30 -4.16 1.15
C HIS A 165 2.63 -4.71 0.64
N LEU A 166 3.14 -5.80 1.23
CA LEU A 166 4.41 -6.40 0.80
C LEU A 166 4.38 -6.91 -0.65
N ALA A 167 3.23 -7.42 -1.11
CA ALA A 167 3.05 -7.84 -2.49
C ALA A 167 3.08 -6.64 -3.44
N MET A 168 2.36 -5.56 -3.14
CA MET A 168 2.35 -4.34 -3.97
C MET A 168 3.71 -3.62 -3.93
N GLU A 169 4.41 -3.60 -2.79
CA GLU A 169 5.79 -3.10 -2.69
C GLU A 169 6.75 -3.87 -3.58
N LYS A 170 6.59 -5.20 -3.64
CA LYS A 170 7.39 -6.03 -4.56
C LYS A 170 7.02 -5.76 -6.01
N GLU A 171 5.73 -5.60 -6.32
CA GLU A 171 5.26 -5.26 -7.67
C GLU A 171 5.84 -3.92 -8.12
N TYR A 172 5.91 -2.94 -7.22
CA TYR A 172 6.51 -1.63 -7.47
C TYR A 172 7.93 -1.72 -8.04
N GLN A 173 8.72 -2.69 -7.59
CA GLN A 173 10.10 -2.91 -8.05
C GLN A 173 10.20 -3.37 -9.51
N TYR A 174 9.11 -3.86 -10.10
CA TYR A 174 9.07 -4.29 -11.50
C TYR A 174 8.68 -3.18 -12.47
N ILE A 175 8.17 -2.05 -11.97
CA ILE A 175 7.72 -0.94 -12.79
C ILE A 175 8.92 -0.26 -13.45
N LYS A 176 8.85 -0.07 -14.77
CA LYS A 176 9.93 0.53 -15.56
C LYS A 176 9.48 1.69 -16.42
N THR A 177 8.17 1.82 -16.64
CA THR A 177 7.61 2.80 -17.56
C THR A 177 6.53 3.65 -16.90
N VAL A 178 6.34 4.88 -17.39
CA VAL A 178 5.29 5.79 -16.91
C VAL A 178 3.88 5.19 -17.01
N PRO A 179 3.49 4.51 -18.12
CA PRO A 179 2.18 3.86 -18.19
C PRO A 179 1.98 2.77 -17.13
N GLU A 180 3.01 1.95 -16.88
CA GLU A 180 2.97 0.93 -15.82
C GLU A 180 2.81 1.56 -14.44
N ALA A 181 3.55 2.64 -14.15
CA ALA A 181 3.45 3.37 -12.89
C ALA A 181 2.05 3.99 -12.68
N LEU A 182 1.43 4.52 -13.74
CA LEU A 182 0.06 5.04 -13.70
C LEU A 182 -0.97 3.93 -13.45
N GLU A 183 -0.79 2.78 -14.09
CA GLU A 183 -1.65 1.62 -13.88
C GLU A 183 -1.50 1.08 -12.44
N PHE A 184 -0.27 0.97 -11.95
CA PHE A 184 0.00 0.60 -10.57
C PHE A 184 -0.62 1.59 -9.58
N ALA A 185 -0.46 2.90 -9.79
CA ALA A 185 -1.09 3.95 -8.98
C ALA A 185 -2.62 3.75 -8.89
N ARG A 186 -3.26 3.41 -10.01
CA ARG A 186 -4.70 3.10 -10.04
C ARG A 186 -5.01 1.88 -9.18
N GLN A 187 -4.21 0.82 -9.28
CA GLN A 187 -4.41 -0.40 -8.50
C GLN A 187 -4.23 -0.19 -7.00
N VAL A 188 -3.14 0.45 -6.56
CA VAL A 188 -2.93 0.74 -5.13
C VAL A 188 -3.99 1.70 -4.56
N SER A 189 -4.50 2.63 -5.39
CA SER A 189 -5.62 3.48 -5.00
C SER A 189 -6.90 2.68 -4.78
N LEU A 190 -7.17 1.65 -5.59
CA LEU A 190 -8.33 0.77 -5.42
C LEU A 190 -8.22 -0.12 -4.17
N LEU A 191 -7.00 -0.52 -3.83
CA LEU A 191 -6.69 -1.26 -2.60
C LEU A 191 -6.64 -0.36 -1.35
N GLY A 192 -6.73 0.96 -1.50
CA GLY A 192 -6.69 1.91 -0.38
C GLY A 192 -5.31 2.08 0.24
N MET A 193 -4.24 1.76 -0.50
CA MET A 193 -2.84 1.90 -0.04
C MET A 193 -2.33 3.31 -0.37
N GLU A 194 -2.73 4.29 0.44
CA GLU A 194 -2.44 5.72 0.20
C GLU A 194 -0.94 6.06 0.25
N ASP A 195 -0.17 5.36 1.06
CA ASP A 195 1.28 5.49 1.19
C ASP A 195 2.01 5.13 -0.11
N LEU A 196 1.73 3.96 -0.68
CA LEU A 196 2.29 3.52 -1.97
C LEU A 196 1.80 4.41 -3.11
N LEU A 197 0.52 4.77 -3.11
CA LEU A 197 -0.03 5.70 -4.08
C LEU A 197 0.75 7.03 -4.07
N ARG A 198 0.96 7.60 -2.88
CA ARG A 198 1.72 8.84 -2.71
C ARG A 198 3.16 8.70 -3.17
N GLN A 199 3.80 7.57 -2.86
CA GLN A 199 5.16 7.28 -3.28
C GLN A 199 5.28 7.28 -4.80
N VAL A 200 4.49 6.45 -5.50
CA VAL A 200 4.53 6.30 -6.96
C VAL A 200 4.24 7.62 -7.65
N VAL A 201 3.20 8.34 -7.20
CA VAL A 201 2.84 9.63 -7.78
C VAL A 201 3.96 10.65 -7.59
N LYS A 202 4.61 10.67 -6.42
CA LYS A 202 5.73 11.57 -6.18
C LYS A 202 6.93 11.23 -7.07
N GLU A 203 7.29 9.96 -7.20
CA GLU A 203 8.39 9.52 -8.07
C GLU A 203 8.10 9.85 -9.55
N LEU A 204 6.87 9.62 -10.01
CA LEU A 204 6.41 10.06 -11.34
C LEU A 204 6.58 11.58 -11.57
N ILE A 205 6.25 12.39 -10.55
CA ILE A 205 6.46 13.84 -10.63
C ILE A 205 7.95 14.17 -10.64
N ASP A 206 8.77 13.51 -9.82
CA ASP A 206 10.20 13.76 -9.66
C ASP A 206 11.02 13.40 -10.90
N ASP A 207 10.64 12.33 -11.60
CA ASP A 207 11.35 11.85 -12.79
C ASP A 207 11.07 12.66 -14.06
N GLU A 208 9.90 13.30 -14.14
CA GLU A 208 9.50 14.06 -15.34
C GLU A 208 10.06 15.48 -15.35
N ASN A 209 10.71 15.86 -16.46
CA ASN A 209 11.38 17.15 -16.65
C ASN A 209 10.83 17.95 -17.82
N ASP A 210 9.88 17.40 -18.59
CA ASP A 210 9.16 18.13 -19.62
C ASP A 210 7.87 18.77 -19.07
N VAL A 211 7.66 20.04 -19.43
CA VAL A 211 6.49 20.82 -18.99
C VAL A 211 5.19 20.20 -19.48
N ASN A 212 5.14 19.74 -20.74
CA ASN A 212 3.90 19.21 -21.31
C ASN A 212 3.58 17.85 -20.69
N GLN A 213 4.58 17.00 -20.49
CA GLN A 213 4.40 15.71 -19.81
C GLN A 213 3.94 15.89 -18.36
N LEU A 214 4.49 16.84 -17.60
CA LEU A 214 3.99 17.15 -16.25
C LEU A 214 2.52 17.55 -16.27
N LEU A 215 2.10 18.38 -17.25
CA LEU A 215 0.70 18.80 -17.37
C LEU A 215 -0.23 17.66 -17.80
N VAL A 216 0.25 16.72 -18.61
CA VAL A 216 -0.48 15.48 -18.92
C VAL A 216 -0.60 14.60 -17.68
N LEU A 217 0.50 14.42 -16.95
CA LEU A 217 0.56 13.65 -15.72
C LEU A 217 -0.41 14.19 -14.67
N LEU A 218 -0.52 15.52 -14.52
CA LEU A 218 -1.46 16.16 -13.61
C LEU A 218 -2.90 15.71 -13.85
N ARG A 219 -3.32 15.52 -15.11
CA ARG A 219 -4.69 15.07 -15.44
C ARG A 219 -4.95 13.64 -14.96
N ASN A 220 -3.91 12.81 -14.90
CA ASN A 220 -3.99 11.44 -14.38
C ASN A 220 -3.94 11.40 -12.85
N ILE A 221 -3.28 12.37 -12.20
CA ILE A 221 -3.14 12.43 -10.74
C ILE A 221 -4.30 13.15 -10.06
N GLU A 222 -4.90 14.18 -10.68
CA GLU A 222 -6.01 14.96 -10.12
C GLU A 222 -7.16 14.11 -9.54
N PRO A 223 -7.58 12.99 -10.18
CA PRO A 223 -8.61 12.10 -9.64
C PRO A 223 -8.30 11.52 -8.24
N TYR A 224 -7.03 11.34 -7.89
CA TYR A 224 -6.62 10.82 -6.58
C TYR A 224 -6.78 11.84 -5.44
N LYS A 225 -7.07 13.11 -5.76
CA LYS A 225 -7.30 14.18 -4.78
C LYS A 225 -6.14 14.43 -3.80
N LEU A 226 -4.91 14.11 -4.22
CA LEU A 226 -3.67 14.34 -3.46
C LEU A 226 -3.25 15.81 -3.60
N LYS A 227 -3.90 16.69 -2.82
CA LYS A 227 -3.76 18.17 -2.96
C LYS A 227 -2.31 18.66 -2.87
N ASP A 228 -1.53 18.05 -1.99
CA ASP A 228 -0.13 18.37 -1.78
C ASP A 228 0.73 17.97 -2.99
N LEU A 229 0.49 16.81 -3.60
CA LEU A 229 1.19 16.37 -4.81
C LEU A 229 0.74 17.15 -6.06
N ASN A 230 -0.55 17.50 -6.17
CA ASN A 230 -1.03 18.41 -7.23
C ASN A 230 -0.32 19.77 -7.13
N ARG A 231 -0.18 20.31 -5.92
CA ARG A 231 0.57 21.55 -5.67
C ARG A 231 2.05 21.40 -6.03
N TYR A 232 2.65 20.29 -5.61
CA TYR A 232 4.06 20.01 -5.87
C TYR A 232 4.36 19.93 -7.36
N LEU A 233 3.54 19.19 -8.12
CA LEU A 233 3.63 19.09 -9.58
C LEU A 233 3.55 20.48 -10.22
N LEU A 234 2.50 21.26 -9.91
CA LEU A 234 2.31 22.59 -10.50
C LEU A 234 3.48 23.54 -10.20
N LYS A 235 4.01 23.47 -8.98
CA LYS A 235 5.20 24.24 -8.60
C LYS A 235 6.42 23.80 -9.41
N LYS A 236 6.67 22.48 -9.51
CA LYS A 236 7.76 21.91 -10.32
C LYS A 236 7.66 22.36 -11.78
N THR A 237 6.46 22.30 -12.37
CA THR A 237 6.21 22.76 -13.74
C THR A 237 6.57 24.24 -13.92
N LEU A 238 6.24 25.10 -12.94
CA LEU A 238 6.64 26.51 -12.99
C LEU A 238 8.15 26.67 -12.83
N ASP A 239 8.83 25.84 -12.06
CA ASP A 239 10.27 25.99 -11.80
C ASP A 239 11.14 25.54 -13.00
N LEU A 240 10.58 24.82 -13.97
CA LEU A 240 11.28 24.45 -15.20
C LEU A 240 11.64 25.68 -16.07
N PRO A 241 12.77 25.64 -16.81
CA PRO A 241 13.12 26.69 -17.75
C PRO A 241 12.19 26.65 -18.97
N ASN A 242 12.01 27.81 -19.64
CA ASN A 242 11.32 27.93 -20.92
C ASN A 242 9.85 27.46 -20.95
N VAL A 243 9.12 27.60 -19.84
CA VAL A 243 7.66 27.35 -19.82
C VAL A 243 6.97 28.27 -20.83
N SER A 244 6.33 27.68 -21.83
CA SER A 244 5.59 28.44 -22.86
C SER A 244 4.41 29.19 -22.25
N ARG A 245 3.92 30.22 -22.96
CA ARG A 245 2.76 31.00 -22.51
C ARG A 245 1.49 30.13 -22.45
N GLU A 246 1.36 29.18 -23.37
CA GLU A 246 0.27 28.21 -23.43
C GLU A 246 0.33 27.27 -22.22
N SER A 247 1.51 26.76 -21.88
CA SER A 247 1.71 25.94 -20.67
C SER A 247 1.43 26.73 -19.39
N LEU A 248 1.84 28.01 -19.31
CA LEU A 248 1.51 28.89 -18.17
C LEU A 248 0.00 29.08 -18.00
N TYR A 249 -0.75 29.15 -19.10
CA TYR A 249 -2.21 29.22 -19.04
C TYR A 249 -2.83 27.93 -18.51
N GLU A 250 -2.34 26.76 -18.94
CA GLU A 250 -2.78 25.47 -18.42
C GLU A 250 -2.46 25.31 -16.92
N VAL A 251 -1.26 25.72 -16.48
CA VAL A 251 -0.89 25.78 -15.05
C VAL A 251 -1.86 26.68 -14.28
N TRP A 252 -2.14 27.90 -14.78
CA TRP A 252 -3.09 28.81 -14.15
C TRP A 252 -4.48 28.20 -14.02
N LYS A 253 -4.97 27.57 -15.09
CA LYS A 253 -6.30 26.92 -15.12
C LYS A 253 -6.37 25.79 -14.11
N ALA A 254 -5.32 24.98 -13.99
CA ALA A 254 -5.23 23.89 -13.02
C ALA A 254 -5.13 24.41 -11.57
N ALA A 255 -4.28 25.41 -11.32
CA ALA A 255 -4.16 26.05 -10.02
C ALA A 255 -5.49 26.68 -9.56
N LYS A 256 -6.25 27.27 -10.49
CA LYS A 256 -7.60 27.81 -10.22
C LYS A 256 -8.59 26.71 -9.80
N ARG A 257 -8.59 25.55 -10.48
CA ARG A 257 -9.44 24.40 -10.07
C ARG A 257 -9.09 23.89 -8.68
N ASN A 258 -7.80 23.88 -8.36
CA ASN A 258 -7.27 23.42 -7.07
C ASN A 258 -7.23 24.52 -5.98
N ARG A 259 -7.72 25.74 -6.27
CA ARG A 259 -7.75 26.90 -5.35
C ARG A 259 -6.37 27.31 -4.81
N GLN A 260 -5.34 27.29 -5.67
CA GLN A 260 -3.95 27.62 -5.32
C GLN A 260 -3.59 29.03 -5.82
N GLN A 261 -3.99 30.06 -5.06
CA GLN A 261 -3.90 31.47 -5.47
C GLN A 261 -2.48 31.92 -5.77
N ASP A 262 -1.51 31.53 -4.96
CA ASP A 262 -0.11 31.89 -5.13
C ASP A 262 0.49 31.37 -6.44
N ILE A 263 0.18 30.12 -6.80
CA ILE A 263 0.61 29.52 -8.07
C ILE A 263 -0.07 30.21 -9.27
N MET A 264 -1.35 30.58 -9.12
CA MET A 264 -2.05 31.37 -10.14
C MET A 264 -1.36 32.71 -10.40
N ASP A 265 -1.02 33.44 -9.33
CA ASP A 265 -0.41 34.77 -9.43
C ASP A 265 0.98 34.69 -10.08
N VAL A 266 1.78 33.67 -9.73
CA VAL A 266 3.09 33.42 -10.36
C VAL A 266 2.94 33.10 -11.84
N ALA A 267 1.99 32.24 -12.21
CA ALA A 267 1.75 31.90 -13.62
C ALA A 267 1.37 33.14 -14.44
N VAL A 268 0.47 33.98 -13.92
CA VAL A 268 0.08 35.26 -14.55
C VAL A 268 1.26 36.22 -14.69
N PHE A 269 2.06 36.36 -13.62
CA PHE A 269 3.24 37.22 -13.64
C PHE A 269 4.24 36.78 -14.71
N ARG A 270 4.58 35.49 -14.76
CA ARG A 270 5.50 34.93 -15.76
C ARG A 270 4.96 35.07 -17.19
N ALA A 271 3.65 34.91 -17.40
CA ALA A 271 3.03 35.08 -18.72
C ALA A 271 3.10 36.54 -19.19
N LYS A 272 2.82 37.51 -18.31
CA LYS A 272 2.99 38.95 -18.59
C LYS A 272 4.44 39.30 -18.91
N LYS A 273 5.38 38.74 -18.14
CA LYS A 273 6.82 38.93 -18.36
C LYS A 273 7.25 38.39 -19.73
N SER A 274 6.83 37.18 -20.10
CA SER A 274 7.13 36.60 -21.41
C SER A 274 6.65 37.52 -22.54
N LYS A 275 5.40 37.98 -22.46
CA LYS A 275 4.82 38.91 -23.45
C LYS A 275 5.65 40.19 -23.59
N LEU A 276 6.10 40.77 -22.48
CA LEU A 276 6.93 41.98 -22.51
C LEU A 276 8.29 41.71 -23.18
N VAL A 277 8.92 40.58 -22.86
CA VAL A 277 10.20 40.18 -23.46
C VAL A 277 10.06 39.97 -24.97
N ASP A 278 8.96 39.35 -25.41
CA ASP A 278 8.68 39.14 -26.84
C ASP A 278 8.51 40.48 -27.57
N GLN A 279 7.74 41.42 -27.00
CA GLN A 279 7.60 42.78 -27.53
C GLN A 279 8.95 43.51 -27.61
N MET A 280 9.80 43.39 -26.57
CA MET A 280 11.13 44.00 -26.58
C MET A 280 12.02 43.42 -27.67
N LYS A 281 11.97 42.10 -27.90
CA LYS A 281 12.70 41.44 -28.99
C LYS A 281 12.21 41.89 -30.36
N GLU A 282 10.89 41.99 -30.55
CA GLU A 282 10.28 42.51 -31.78
C GLU A 282 10.73 43.96 -32.05
N HIS A 283 10.68 44.84 -31.05
CA HIS A 283 11.15 46.21 -31.18
C HIS A 283 12.65 46.29 -31.49
N GLN A 284 13.48 45.43 -30.90
CA GLN A 284 14.91 45.36 -31.19
C GLN A 284 15.19 44.85 -32.61
N ALA A 285 14.47 43.83 -33.06
CA ALA A 285 14.55 43.31 -34.42
C ALA A 285 14.17 44.42 -35.42
N HIS A 286 13.03 45.05 -35.21
CA HIS A 286 12.56 46.14 -36.07
C HIS A 286 13.53 47.34 -36.10
N LYS A 287 14.22 47.62 -34.99
CA LYS A 287 15.28 48.64 -34.93
C LYS A 287 16.52 48.23 -35.71
N LYS A 288 16.95 46.97 -35.63
CA LYS A 288 18.07 46.43 -36.42
C LYS A 288 17.76 46.49 -37.92
N ASP A 289 16.57 46.06 -38.32
CA ASP A 289 16.14 46.08 -39.73
C ASP A 289 16.14 47.51 -40.28
N ARG A 290 15.63 48.49 -39.52
CA ARG A 290 15.69 49.91 -39.93
C ARG A 290 17.11 50.46 -40.04
N LEU A 291 18.02 50.03 -39.17
CA LEU A 291 19.43 50.42 -39.24
C LEU A 291 20.13 49.80 -40.45
N GLU A 292 19.80 48.55 -40.80
CA GLU A 292 20.32 47.87 -41.99
C GLU A 292 19.79 48.51 -43.28
N GLN A 293 18.49 48.81 -43.35
CA GLN A 293 17.89 49.56 -44.45
C GLN A 293 18.57 50.92 -44.63
N TRP A 294 18.72 51.69 -43.55
CA TRP A 294 19.41 52.98 -43.60
C TRP A 294 20.87 52.87 -44.07
N ARG A 295 21.59 51.81 -43.67
CA ARG A 295 22.96 51.54 -44.15
C ARG A 295 22.97 51.21 -45.65
N GLN A 296 22.02 50.42 -46.13
CA GLN A 296 21.89 50.10 -47.56
C GLN A 296 21.59 51.36 -48.38
N ASP A 297 20.67 52.20 -47.91
CA ASP A 297 20.31 53.46 -48.57
C ASP A 297 21.51 54.42 -48.68
N GLN A 298 22.33 54.53 -47.62
CA GLN A 298 23.56 55.33 -47.68
C GLN A 298 24.59 54.80 -48.68
N SER A 299 24.71 53.48 -48.83
CA SER A 299 25.64 52.87 -49.79
C SER A 299 25.22 53.06 -51.26
N GLN A 300 23.92 53.26 -51.54
CA GLN A 300 23.43 53.54 -52.89
C GLN A 300 23.47 55.04 -53.24
N GLY A 301 23.39 55.94 -52.25
CA GLY A 301 23.43 57.39 -52.45
C GLY A 301 24.80 57.97 -52.84
N GLN A 302 25.90 57.23 -52.72
CA GLN A 302 27.26 57.70 -53.01
C GLN A 302 27.71 57.52 -54.47
N VAL A 303 26.86 57.01 -55.37
CA VAL A 303 27.19 56.81 -56.80
C VAL A 303 26.67 57.94 -57.71
N TYR A 304 25.89 58.91 -57.19
CA TYR A 304 25.32 60.02 -57.96
C TYR A 304 25.76 61.40 -57.40
N SER A 305 27.06 61.66 -57.37
CA SER A 305 27.61 63.01 -57.24
C SER A 305 28.96 63.07 -57.94
N GLY A 306 28.92 63.02 -59.27
CA GLY A 306 30.05 63.26 -60.16
C GLY A 306 29.64 64.24 -61.25
N ASP A 307 29.97 65.52 -61.02
CA ASP A 307 30.18 66.64 -61.94
C ASP A 307 29.37 66.74 -63.26
N SER A 308 28.57 67.81 -63.36
CA SER A 308 28.35 68.50 -64.64
C SER A 308 28.04 69.99 -64.44
N SER A 309 29.06 70.81 -64.19
CA SER A 309 28.99 72.27 -64.35
C SER A 309 30.05 72.73 -65.36
N SER A 310 29.70 72.69 -66.66
CA SER A 310 30.45 73.38 -67.70
C SER A 310 29.95 74.83 -67.81
N VAL A 311 30.70 75.79 -67.28
CA VAL A 311 30.52 77.23 -67.55
C VAL A 311 31.43 77.62 -68.72
N GLY A 312 30.81 77.90 -69.86
CA GLY A 312 31.44 78.46 -71.07
C GLY A 312 31.53 79.99 -70.99
N GLY A 313 32.63 80.53 -71.53
CA GLY A 313 33.04 81.94 -71.43
C GLY A 313 32.24 82.94 -72.28
N PHE A 314 32.40 84.22 -71.95
CA PHE A 314 33.27 85.21 -72.62
C PHE A 314 33.57 86.34 -71.64
#